data_AF-U2RZD6-F1
#
_entry.id   AF-U2RZD6-F1
#
_cell.length_a   1.000
_cell.length_b   1.000
_cell.length_c   1.000
_cell.angle_alpha   90.00
_cell.angle_beta   90.00
_cell.angle_gamma   90.00
#
_symmetry.space_group_name_H-M   'P 1'
#
loop_
_entity.id
_entity.type
_entity.pdbx_description
1 polymer ?
#
loop_
_entity_poly.entity_id
_entity_poly.type
_entity_poly.pdbx_seq_one_letter_code
_entity_poly.pdbx_strand_id
1 'polypeptide(L)'
;GGGAGVVVLALGGRVLTGPEALGEIADLDRTIAAADLVVTGCDEFDVDVWGGPVVAHVVARANAAGRPVVVIARTNRTSLAGQREHGIEAVHAVGDGDITDGCLSFARSWFW
;
A
#
# COMPACT_ATOMS: atom_id res chain seq x y z
N GLY A 1 12.97 -18.42 -8.66
CA GLY A 1 14.39 -18.09 -8.83
C GLY A 1 15.05 -19.15 -9.68
N GLY A 2 16.01 -18.79 -10.53
CA GLY A 2 16.66 -19.73 -11.47
C GLY A 2 17.01 -19.14 -12.83
N GLY A 3 17.27 -17.83 -12.93
CA GLY A 3 17.65 -17.17 -14.20
C GLY A 3 16.50 -16.83 -15.16
N ALA A 4 15.26 -17.29 -14.90
CA ALA A 4 14.10 -17.00 -15.75
C ALA A 4 13.89 -15.49 -16.01
N GLY A 5 14.13 -14.63 -15.02
CA GLY A 5 14.06 -13.18 -15.20
C GLY A 5 15.05 -12.64 -16.24
N VAL A 6 16.24 -13.23 -16.36
CA VAL A 6 17.24 -12.86 -17.37
C VAL A 6 16.75 -13.22 -18.77
N VAL A 7 16.11 -14.38 -18.93
CA VAL A 7 15.52 -14.79 -20.21
C VAL A 7 14.39 -13.84 -20.62
N VAL A 8 13.52 -13.47 -19.69
CA VAL A 8 12.45 -12.49 -19.94
C VAL A 8 13.04 -11.17 -20.43
N LEU A 9 14.08 -10.64 -19.77
CA LEU A 9 14.75 -9.42 -20.20
C LEU A 9 15.43 -9.56 -21.57
N ALA A 10 16.10 -10.68 -21.84
CA ALA A 10 16.76 -10.94 -23.12
C ALA A 10 15.79 -11.00 -24.31
N LEU A 11 14.54 -11.38 -24.06
CA LEU A 11 13.45 -11.39 -25.03
C LEU A 11 12.71 -10.04 -25.12
N GLY A 12 13.20 -8.99 -24.45
CA GLY A 12 12.60 -7.66 -24.44
C GLY A 12 11.40 -7.51 -23.49
N GLY A 13 11.17 -8.49 -22.62
CA GLY A 13 10.17 -8.40 -21.56
C GLY A 13 10.61 -7.51 -20.40
N ARG A 14 9.68 -7.24 -19.48
CA ARG A 14 9.93 -6.47 -18.26
C ARG A 14 9.89 -7.37 -17.04
N VAL A 15 10.81 -7.14 -16.09
CA VAL A 15 10.77 -7.76 -14.75
C VAL A 15 10.32 -6.69 -13.78
N LEU A 16 9.20 -6.96 -13.10
CA LEU A 16 8.57 -6.06 -12.16
C LEU A 16 8.45 -6.75 -10.80
N THR A 17 8.38 -5.97 -9.73
CA THR A 17 7.92 -6.47 -8.43
C THR A 17 6.45 -6.87 -8.51
N GLY A 18 6.00 -7.70 -7.57
CA GLY A 18 4.59 -8.11 -7.47
C GLY A 18 3.62 -6.90 -7.42
N PRO A 19 3.86 -5.91 -6.53
CA PRO A 19 3.03 -4.71 -6.47
C PRO A 19 3.00 -3.91 -7.77
N GLU A 20 4.13 -3.79 -8.48
CA GLU A 20 4.19 -3.11 -9.78
C GLU A 20 3.36 -3.80 -10.84
N ALA A 21 3.52 -5.12 -10.99
CA ALA A 21 2.75 -5.87 -11.97
C ALA A 21 1.24 -5.81 -11.66
N LEU A 22 0.85 -6.00 -10.40
CA LEU A 22 -0.56 -5.96 -10.00
C LEU A 22 -1.15 -4.54 -10.08
N GLY A 23 -0.36 -3.52 -9.74
CA GLY A 23 -0.78 -2.11 -9.87
C GLY A 23 -1.06 -1.71 -11.31
N GLU A 24 -0.22 -2.17 -12.27
CA GLU A 24 -0.47 -1.97 -13.70
C GLU A 24 -1.73 -2.72 -14.17
N ILE A 25 -1.91 -3.98 -13.78
CA ILE A 25 -3.08 -4.79 -14.16
C ILE A 25 -4.39 -4.20 -13.61
N ALA A 26 -4.36 -3.69 -12.37
CA ALA A 26 -5.51 -3.12 -11.70
C ALA A 26 -5.81 -1.67 -12.10
N ASP A 27 -4.93 -1.05 -12.90
CA ASP A 27 -5.00 0.38 -13.22
C ASP A 27 -5.08 1.24 -11.95
N LEU A 28 -4.16 0.96 -11.03
CA LEU A 28 -4.15 1.51 -9.68
C LEU A 28 -4.02 3.04 -9.70
N ASP A 29 -3.16 3.60 -10.57
CA ASP A 29 -2.93 5.04 -10.63
C ASP A 29 -4.19 5.81 -11.04
N ARG A 30 -4.97 5.29 -12.00
CA ARG A 30 -6.27 5.88 -12.37
C ARG A 30 -7.24 5.83 -11.19
N THR A 31 -7.28 4.70 -10.48
CA THR A 31 -8.18 4.52 -9.33
C THR A 31 -7.82 5.47 -8.19
N ILE A 32 -6.53 5.61 -7.87
CA ILE A 32 -6.01 6.55 -6.88
C ILE A 32 -6.36 7.99 -7.28
N ALA A 33 -6.12 8.39 -8.53
CA ALA A 33 -6.40 9.74 -8.99
C ALA A 33 -7.88 10.14 -8.89
N ALA A 34 -8.79 9.17 -8.91
CA ALA A 34 -10.23 9.38 -8.75
C ALA A 34 -10.71 9.32 -7.30
N ALA A 35 -9.88 8.88 -6.35
CA ALA A 35 -10.27 8.63 -4.96
C ALA A 35 -9.96 9.82 -4.05
N ASP A 36 -10.85 10.14 -3.11
CA ASP A 36 -10.60 11.18 -2.10
C ASP A 36 -9.70 10.71 -0.94
N LEU A 37 -9.57 9.38 -0.78
CA LEU A 37 -8.74 8.70 0.21
C LEU A 37 -8.28 7.36 -0.35
N VAL A 38 -7.05 6.96 -0.02
CA VAL A 38 -6.54 5.61 -0.27
C VAL A 38 -6.42 4.84 1.04
N VAL A 39 -7.02 3.66 1.10
CA VAL A 39 -6.88 2.73 2.23
C VAL A 39 -6.16 1.47 1.74
N THR A 40 -5.10 1.09 2.44
CA THR A 40 -4.36 -0.16 2.18
C THR A 40 -4.15 -0.93 3.48
N GLY A 41 -3.65 -2.16 3.42
CA GLY A 41 -3.38 -2.93 4.63
C GLY A 41 -2.15 -3.81 4.58
N CYS A 42 -1.73 -4.26 5.76
CA CYS A 42 -0.61 -5.17 5.99
C CYS A 42 -0.77 -5.90 7.33
N ASP A 43 -0.01 -6.96 7.58
CA ASP A 43 -0.02 -7.58 8.91
C ASP A 43 0.78 -6.74 9.92
N GLU A 44 2.04 -6.46 9.64
CA GLU A 44 2.94 -5.80 10.59
C GLU A 44 3.35 -4.40 10.10
N PHE A 45 3.19 -3.40 10.97
CA PHE A 45 3.61 -2.04 10.72
C PHE A 45 4.53 -1.54 11.85
N ASP A 46 5.82 -1.51 11.58
CA ASP A 46 6.89 -1.06 12.47
C ASP A 46 7.97 -0.28 11.71
N VAL A 47 9.01 0.14 12.45
CA VAL A 47 10.09 0.98 11.92
C VAL A 47 11.09 0.23 11.03
N ASP A 48 11.06 -1.10 11.03
CA ASP A 48 11.97 -1.93 10.23
C ASP A 48 11.38 -2.19 8.84
N VAL A 49 10.07 -2.43 8.74
CA VAL A 49 9.42 -2.84 7.48
C VAL A 49 8.41 -1.84 6.91
N TRP A 50 7.86 -0.93 7.71
CA TRP A 50 6.86 0.08 7.29
C TRP A 50 5.70 -0.49 6.44
N GLY A 51 5.20 -1.68 6.79
CA GLY A 51 4.10 -2.35 6.08
C GLY A 51 4.51 -3.10 4.80
N GLY A 52 5.80 -3.10 4.47
CA GLY A 52 6.36 -3.87 3.37
C GLY A 52 6.10 -3.29 1.97
N PRO A 53 6.43 -4.06 0.92
CA PRO A 53 6.52 -3.55 -0.43
C PRO A 53 5.18 -3.12 -1.05
N VAL A 54 4.06 -3.73 -0.64
CA VAL A 54 2.72 -3.33 -1.10
C VAL A 54 2.35 -1.96 -0.55
N VAL A 55 2.51 -1.76 0.77
CA VAL A 55 2.21 -0.47 1.41
C VAL A 55 3.11 0.62 0.83
N ALA A 56 4.41 0.40 0.75
CA ALA A 56 5.35 1.35 0.15
C ALA A 56 4.96 1.73 -1.30
N HIS A 57 4.55 0.74 -2.09
CA HIS A 57 4.13 0.94 -3.48
C HIS A 57 2.86 1.80 -3.60
N VAL A 58 1.86 1.55 -2.75
CA VAL A 58 0.60 2.31 -2.71
C VAL A 58 0.83 3.72 -2.19
N VAL A 59 1.58 3.86 -1.09
CA VAL A 59 1.88 5.16 -0.45
C VAL A 59 2.60 6.09 -1.42
N ALA A 60 3.61 5.60 -2.14
CA ALA A 60 4.33 6.41 -3.12
C ALA A 60 3.40 6.98 -4.21
N ARG A 61 2.47 6.18 -4.72
CA ARG A 61 1.53 6.58 -5.79
C ARG A 61 0.46 7.53 -5.30
N ALA A 62 -0.13 7.22 -4.14
CA ALA A 62 -1.13 8.07 -3.53
C ALA A 62 -0.56 9.46 -3.20
N ASN A 63 0.64 9.52 -2.62
CA ASN A 63 1.32 10.79 -2.34
C ASN A 63 1.66 11.57 -3.62
N ALA A 64 2.12 10.89 -4.68
CA ALA A 64 2.35 11.53 -5.98
C ALA A 64 1.06 12.12 -6.59
N ALA A 65 -0.09 11.50 -6.33
CA ALA A 65 -1.42 11.97 -6.74
C ALA A 65 -2.07 12.95 -5.73
N GLY A 66 -1.36 13.31 -4.65
CA GLY A 66 -1.86 14.18 -3.59
C GLY A 66 -3.02 13.59 -2.79
N ARG A 67 -3.12 12.27 -2.69
CA ARG A 67 -4.20 11.57 -1.98
C ARG A 67 -3.73 11.09 -0.60
N PRO A 68 -4.51 11.36 0.46
CA PRO A 68 -4.16 10.88 1.79
C PRO A 68 -4.20 9.34 1.82
N VAL A 69 -3.34 8.75 2.65
CA VAL A 69 -3.23 7.30 2.80
C VAL A 69 -3.46 6.91 4.25
N VAL A 70 -4.34 5.95 4.47
CA VAL A 70 -4.53 5.28 5.76
C VAL A 70 -4.17 3.80 5.61
N VAL A 71 -3.44 3.26 6.58
CA VAL A 71 -3.08 1.85 6.61
C VAL A 71 -3.87 1.14 7.71
N ILE A 72 -4.52 0.04 7.35
CA ILE A 72 -5.11 -0.89 8.31
C ILE A 72 -4.13 -2.04 8.52
N ALA A 73 -3.58 -2.14 9.72
CA ALA A 73 -2.58 -3.14 10.06
C ALA A 73 -3.10 -4.14 11.09
N ARG A 74 -2.55 -5.37 11.14
CA ARG A 74 -2.79 -6.26 12.29
C ARG A 74 -2.20 -5.65 13.56
N THR A 75 -0.98 -5.14 13.44
CA THR A 75 -0.25 -4.49 14.52
C THR A 75 0.38 -3.18 14.06
N ASN A 76 0.41 -2.19 14.94
CA ASN A 76 1.10 -0.92 14.72
C ASN A 76 2.02 -0.63 15.92
N ARG A 77 3.32 -0.51 15.67
CA ARG A 77 4.34 -0.18 16.67
C ARG A 77 5.05 1.14 16.39
N THR A 78 4.41 2.03 15.65
CA THR A 78 4.97 3.32 15.23
C THR A 78 4.23 4.49 15.85
N SER A 79 4.87 5.65 15.92
CA SER A 79 4.23 6.90 16.31
C SER A 79 3.54 7.56 15.11
N LEU A 80 2.53 8.38 15.37
CA LEU A 80 1.85 9.17 14.33
C LEU A 80 2.82 10.11 13.58
N ALA A 81 3.81 10.67 14.29
CA ALA A 81 4.83 11.50 13.67
C ALA A 81 5.66 10.70 12.64
N GLY A 82 6.12 9.50 13.01
CA GLY A 82 6.85 8.63 12.10
C GLY A 82 6.02 8.18 10.89
N GLN A 83 4.72 7.93 11.08
CA GLN A 83 3.80 7.61 9.98
C GLN A 83 3.71 8.75 8.96
N ARG A 84 3.55 9.99 9.45
CA ARG A 84 3.47 11.18 8.58
C ARG A 84 4.77 11.48 7.84
N GLU A 85 5.92 11.24 8.47
CA GLU A 85 7.23 11.33 7.82
C GLU A 85 7.36 10.33 6.65
N HIS A 86 6.63 9.21 6.71
CA HIS A 86 6.54 8.21 5.64
C HIS A 86 5.34 8.44 4.70
N GLY A 87 4.70 9.61 4.77
CA GLY A 87 3.60 9.99 3.88
C GLY A 87 2.31 9.18 4.13
N ILE A 88 2.08 8.76 5.37
CA ILE A 88 0.88 8.06 5.82
C ILE A 88 0.17 8.94 6.85
N GLU A 89 -1.13 9.17 6.65
CA GLU A 89 -1.92 10.03 7.55
C GLU A 89 -2.13 9.36 8.91
N ALA A 90 -2.48 8.07 8.89
CA ALA A 90 -2.68 7.27 10.08
C ALA A 90 -2.57 5.78 9.80
N VAL A 91 -2.20 5.03 10.85
CA VAL A 91 -2.20 3.56 10.85
C VAL A 91 -3.07 3.04 11.99
N HIS A 92 -4.10 2.26 11.65
CA HIS A 92 -5.03 1.66 12.61
C HIS A 92 -4.74 0.17 12.77
N ALA A 93 -4.55 -0.28 14.00
CA ALA A 93 -4.38 -1.71 14.31
C ALA A 93 -5.74 -2.38 14.54
N VAL A 94 -6.02 -3.50 13.85
CA VAL A 94 -7.26 -4.28 14.01
C VAL A 94 -7.09 -5.52 14.89
N GLY A 95 -5.88 -5.84 15.32
CA GLY A 95 -5.62 -7.04 16.12
C GLY A 95 -6.02 -8.31 15.37
N ASP A 96 -6.78 -9.20 16.00
CA ASP A 96 -7.22 -10.46 15.36
C ASP A 96 -8.34 -10.29 14.32
N GLY A 97 -8.77 -9.06 14.03
CA GLY A 97 -9.74 -8.74 12.99
C GLY A 97 -9.24 -9.03 11.57
N ASP A 98 -10.18 -9.12 10.62
CA ASP A 98 -9.86 -9.20 9.20
C ASP A 98 -9.45 -7.82 8.66
N ILE A 99 -8.28 -7.77 8.02
CA ILE A 99 -7.69 -6.51 7.51
C ILE A 99 -8.54 -5.96 6.36
N THR A 100 -9.09 -6.83 5.50
CA THR A 100 -9.89 -6.40 4.35
C THR A 100 -11.20 -5.78 4.83
N ASP A 101 -11.87 -6.41 5.78
CA ASP A 101 -13.07 -5.84 6.41
C ASP A 101 -12.75 -4.52 7.12
N GLY A 102 -11.59 -4.44 7.80
CA GLY A 102 -11.10 -3.20 8.39
C GLY A 102 -10.92 -2.07 7.36
N CYS A 103 -10.30 -2.37 6.21
CA CYS A 103 -10.15 -1.43 5.09
C CYS A 103 -11.50 -0.94 4.57
N LEU A 104 -12.43 -1.88 4.31
CA LEU A 104 -13.76 -1.54 3.78
C LEU A 104 -14.59 -0.75 4.77
N SER A 105 -14.52 -1.09 6.06
CA SER A 105 -15.19 -0.36 7.13
C SER A 105 -14.68 1.08 7.21
N PHE A 106 -13.36 1.26 7.22
CA PHE A 106 -12.75 2.59 7.26
C PHE A 106 -13.13 3.42 6.03
N ALA A 107 -12.98 2.85 4.83
CA ALA A 107 -13.33 3.51 3.57
C ALA A 107 -14.79 3.96 3.52
N ARG A 108 -15.73 3.15 4.07
CA ARG A 108 -17.16 3.50 4.13
C ARG A 108 -17.50 4.55 5.17
N SER A 109 -16.69 4.65 6.22
CA SER A 109 -16.85 5.66 7.27
C SER A 109 -16.31 7.03 6.88
N TRP A 110 -15.58 7.10 5.76
CA TRP A 110 -15.01 8.35 5.26
C TRP A 110 -16.12 9.24 4.68
N PHE A 111 -16.39 10.33 5.37
CA PHE A 111 -17.27 11.40 4.91
C PHE A 111 -16.46 12.70 4.85
N TRP A 112 -16.68 13.50 3.82
CA TRP A 112 -16.01 14.77 3.56
C TRP A 112 -16.36 15.85 4.59
#